data_AF-A0A3P5XDH0-F1
#
_entry.id   AF-A0A3P5XDH0-F1
#
_cell.length_a   1.000
_cell.length_b   1.000
_cell.length_c   1.000
_cell.angle_alpha   90.00
_cell.angle_beta   90.00
_cell.angle_gamma   90.00
#
_symmetry.space_group_name_H-M   'P 1'
#
loop_
_entity.id
_entity.type
_entity.pdbx_description
1 polymer ?
#
loop_
_entity_poly.entity_id
_entity_poly.type
_entity_poly.pdbx_seq_one_letter_code
_entity_poly.pdbx_strand_id
1 'polypeptide(L)'
;MVRSLSFIHLFVILAVGYIGGALLFREMPTTAMEKLINFYDGRVIHGHETGFIKPIGTTFLFFIVAYAFTSFRYTRFLVLFLGAVKSVFFGLSSSYLLSSGSTMIDYTVWWFPFQLLSCFLFLLYCVILRPPYFMRKTTDKKRNRRALPVLIVLSSIVLAVEMIIYYSILK
;
A
#
# COMPACT_ATOMS: atom_id res chain seq x y z
N MET A 1 9.23 -3.43 25.80
CA MET A 1 8.88 -2.02 25.52
C MET A 1 9.35 -1.50 24.15
N VAL A 2 10.38 -2.06 23.50
CA VAL A 2 10.92 -1.56 22.20
C VAL A 2 10.08 -1.98 20.96
N ARG A 3 9.19 -2.99 21.07
CA ARG A 3 8.37 -3.47 19.94
C ARG A 3 7.17 -2.57 19.61
N SER A 4 6.54 -1.91 20.59
CA SER A 4 5.41 -0.99 20.35
C SER A 4 5.85 0.26 19.58
N LEU A 5 7.08 0.73 19.81
CA LEU A 5 7.65 1.90 19.12
C LEU A 5 7.79 1.67 17.60
N SER A 6 8.03 0.42 17.18
CA SER A 6 8.10 0.04 15.76
C SER A 6 6.75 0.16 15.06
N PHE A 7 5.69 -0.26 15.74
CA PHE A 7 4.34 -0.26 15.21
C PHE A 7 3.82 1.17 15.04
N ILE A 8 4.05 2.03 16.04
CA ILE A 8 3.70 3.45 15.97
C ILE A 8 4.44 4.13 14.80
N HIS A 9 5.72 3.83 14.61
CA HIS A 9 6.48 4.41 13.50
C HIS A 9 5.93 4.02 12.12
N LEU A 10 5.48 2.78 11.95
CA LEU A 10 4.82 2.34 10.70
C LEU A 10 3.50 3.08 10.46
N PHE A 11 2.70 3.28 11.51
CA PHE A 11 1.48 4.08 11.43
C PHE A 11 1.76 5.54 11.09
N VAL A 12 2.82 6.13 11.63
CA VAL A 12 3.25 7.49 11.28
C VAL A 12 3.63 7.56 9.81
N ILE A 13 4.43 6.62 9.29
CA ILE A 13 4.78 6.58 7.86
C ILE A 13 3.52 6.47 6.98
N LEU A 14 2.59 5.61 7.37
CA LEU A 14 1.33 5.42 6.65
C LEU A 14 0.47 6.69 6.67
N ALA A 15 0.31 7.33 7.83
CA ALA A 15 -0.48 8.54 7.99
C ALA A 15 0.13 9.74 7.24
N VAL A 16 1.44 9.95 7.37
CA VAL A 16 2.15 11.01 6.65
C VAL A 16 2.10 10.77 5.15
N GLY A 17 2.28 9.53 4.69
CA GLY A 17 2.15 9.17 3.28
C GLY A 17 0.74 9.42 2.75
N TYR A 18 -0.29 9.01 3.51
CA TYR A 18 -1.68 9.24 3.16
C TYR A 18 -2.00 10.74 3.02
N ILE A 19 -1.62 11.55 4.01
CA ILE A 19 -1.80 13.01 3.98
C ILE A 19 -1.02 13.62 2.81
N GLY A 20 0.22 13.17 2.58
CA GLY A 20 1.03 13.61 1.44
C GLY A 20 0.36 13.32 0.09
N GLY A 21 -0.26 12.15 -0.07
CA GLY A 21 -1.07 11.81 -1.24
C GLY A 21 -2.29 12.71 -1.41
N ALA A 22 -2.98 13.03 -0.30
CA ALA A 22 -4.11 13.94 -0.31
C ALA A 22 -3.75 15.39 -0.63
N LEU A 23 -2.55 15.84 -0.22
CA LEU A 23 -2.01 17.14 -0.62
C LEU A 23 -1.59 17.14 -2.09
N LEU A 24 -0.93 16.07 -2.56
CA LEU A 24 -0.54 15.93 -3.95
C LEU A 24 -1.75 15.95 -4.89
N PHE A 25 -2.88 15.38 -4.47
CA PHE A 25 -4.16 15.46 -5.19
C PHE A 25 -4.58 16.92 -5.48
N ARG A 26 -4.31 17.86 -4.58
CA ARG A 26 -4.71 19.28 -4.74
C ARG A 26 -3.83 20.04 -5.73
N GLU A 27 -2.56 19.69 -5.81
CA GLU A 27 -1.56 20.41 -6.61
C GLU A 27 -1.36 19.81 -8.01
N MET A 28 -1.77 18.55 -8.21
CA MET A 28 -1.49 17.81 -9.43
C MET A 28 -2.58 18.01 -10.49
N PRO A 29 -2.23 18.22 -11.78
CA PRO A 29 -3.23 18.31 -12.84
C PRO A 29 -3.99 16.99 -13.01
N THR A 30 -5.29 17.09 -13.31
CA THR A 30 -6.23 15.96 -13.38
C THR A 30 -5.75 14.83 -14.30
N THR A 31 -5.21 15.16 -15.47
CA THR A 31 -4.72 14.18 -16.45
C THR A 31 -3.52 13.37 -15.95
N ALA A 32 -2.62 14.00 -15.19
CA ALA A 32 -1.45 13.30 -14.62
C ALA A 32 -1.86 12.44 -13.43
N MET A 33 -2.80 12.94 -12.62
CA MET A 33 -3.37 12.23 -11.50
C MET A 33 -4.10 10.95 -11.93
N GLU A 34 -4.99 11.03 -12.93
CA GLU A 34 -5.71 9.88 -13.45
C GLU A 34 -4.76 8.81 -14.02
N LYS A 35 -3.66 9.21 -14.67
CA LYS A 35 -2.64 8.24 -15.12
C LYS A 35 -2.00 7.50 -13.96
N LEU A 36 -1.65 8.20 -12.88
CA LEU A 36 -1.07 7.58 -11.69
C LEU A 36 -2.05 6.67 -10.97
N ILE A 37 -3.30 7.10 -10.83
CA ILE A 37 -4.35 6.29 -10.22
C ILE A 37 -4.66 5.07 -11.09
N ASN A 38 -4.75 5.21 -12.41
CA ASN A 38 -4.98 4.08 -13.31
C ASN A 38 -3.84 3.06 -13.29
N PHE A 39 -2.61 3.56 -13.10
CA PHE A 39 -1.46 2.69 -12.87
C PHE A 39 -1.56 1.97 -11.53
N TYR A 40 -2.04 2.62 -10.46
CA TYR A 40 -2.14 2.00 -9.14
C TYR A 40 -3.33 1.04 -9.02
N ASP A 41 -4.54 1.57 -9.25
CA ASP A 41 -5.80 0.85 -9.32
C ASP A 41 -6.78 1.58 -10.24
N GLY A 42 -6.96 1.05 -11.45
CA GLY A 42 -7.87 1.63 -12.44
C GLY A 42 -9.36 1.51 -12.10
N ARG A 43 -9.74 0.74 -11.07
CA ARG A 43 -11.15 0.64 -10.62
C ARG A 43 -11.64 1.94 -9.99
N VAL A 44 -10.71 2.73 -9.45
CA VAL A 44 -11.00 4.05 -8.88
C VAL A 44 -11.53 5.03 -9.92
N ILE A 45 -11.15 4.88 -11.20
CA ILE A 45 -11.52 5.81 -12.27
C ILE A 45 -12.61 5.22 -13.18
N HIS A 46 -12.45 3.96 -13.58
CA HIS A 46 -13.30 3.33 -14.59
C HIS A 46 -14.28 2.30 -14.00
N GLY A 47 -14.34 2.18 -12.66
CA GLY A 47 -15.27 1.29 -11.99
C GLY A 47 -15.06 -0.17 -12.36
N HIS A 48 -16.10 -0.84 -12.86
CA HIS A 48 -16.08 -2.26 -13.21
C HIS A 48 -15.39 -2.57 -14.53
N GLU A 49 -15.14 -1.59 -15.40
CA GLU A 49 -14.59 -1.82 -16.73
C GLU A 49 -13.12 -2.21 -16.73
N THR A 50 -12.38 -1.90 -15.65
CA THR A 50 -10.93 -2.07 -15.58
C THR A 50 -10.46 -3.50 -15.29
N GLY A 51 -11.38 -4.42 -14.98
CA GLY A 51 -11.10 -5.83 -14.73
C GLY A 51 -10.18 -6.09 -13.53
N PHE A 52 -9.84 -7.36 -13.29
CA PHE A 52 -9.13 -7.80 -12.08
C PHE A 52 -7.60 -7.74 -12.20
N ILE A 53 -7.07 -7.69 -13.42
CA ILE A 53 -5.65 -7.96 -13.70
C ILE A 53 -4.75 -6.82 -13.21
N LYS A 54 -5.18 -5.57 -13.37
CA LYS A 54 -4.41 -4.39 -12.97
C LYS A 54 -4.12 -4.34 -11.47
N PRO A 55 -5.12 -4.35 -10.56
CA PRO A 55 -4.87 -4.25 -9.11
C PRO A 55 -4.05 -5.44 -8.55
N ILE A 56 -4.24 -6.63 -9.13
CA ILE A 56 -3.43 -7.80 -8.80
C ILE A 56 -1.98 -7.58 -9.25
N GLY A 57 -1.79 -7.21 -10.52
CA GLY A 57 -0.47 -6.97 -11.10
C GLY A 57 0.30 -5.88 -10.36
N THR A 58 -0.35 -4.78 -10.00
CA THR A 58 0.30 -3.67 -9.30
C THR A 58 0.70 -4.06 -7.89
N THR A 59 -0.17 -4.76 -7.16
CA THR A 59 0.14 -5.27 -5.81
C THR A 59 1.37 -6.19 -5.85
N PHE A 60 1.39 -7.18 -6.74
CA PHE A 60 2.55 -8.08 -6.88
C PHE A 60 3.82 -7.33 -7.34
N LEU A 61 3.69 -6.34 -8.22
CA LEU A 61 4.80 -5.49 -8.65
C LEU A 61 5.45 -4.78 -7.46
N PHE A 62 4.66 -4.20 -6.53
CA PHE A 62 5.21 -3.58 -5.32
C PHE A 62 6.02 -4.58 -4.47
N PHE A 63 5.52 -5.80 -4.28
CA PHE A 63 6.24 -6.86 -3.55
C PHE A 63 7.55 -7.29 -4.24
N ILE A 64 7.51 -7.47 -5.57
CA ILE A 64 8.66 -7.87 -6.38
C ILE A 64 9.73 -6.77 -6.37
N VAL A 65 9.34 -5.51 -6.57
CA VAL A 65 10.27 -4.37 -6.58
C VAL A 65 10.88 -4.17 -5.20
N ALA A 66 10.09 -4.24 -4.12
CA ALA A 66 10.62 -4.18 -2.76
C ALA A 66 11.63 -5.31 -2.49
N TYR A 67 11.34 -6.52 -2.95
CA TYR A 67 12.27 -7.65 -2.83
C TYR A 67 13.56 -7.41 -3.64
N ALA A 68 13.45 -6.96 -4.90
CA ALA A 68 14.59 -6.67 -5.76
C ALA A 68 15.52 -5.61 -5.16
N PHE A 69 14.96 -4.54 -4.56
CA PHE A 69 15.74 -3.52 -3.86
C PHE A 69 16.50 -4.03 -2.63
N THR A 70 16.15 -5.19 -2.08
CA THR A 70 16.95 -5.79 -0.99
C THR A 70 18.24 -6.44 -1.46
N SER A 71 18.30 -6.87 -2.72
CA SER A 71 19.43 -7.58 -3.32
C SER A 71 20.64 -6.67 -3.48
N PHE A 72 20.43 -5.41 -3.89
CA PHE A 72 21.53 -4.45 -4.05
C PHE A 72 21.89 -3.78 -2.72
N ARG A 73 23.16 -3.41 -2.55
CA ARG A 73 23.67 -2.81 -1.29
C ARG A 73 23.22 -1.37 -1.09
N TYR A 74 23.11 -0.61 -2.17
CA TYR A 74 22.81 0.83 -2.16
C TYR A 74 21.30 1.13 -2.15
N THR A 75 20.46 0.29 -2.76
CA THR A 75 19.00 0.50 -2.84
C THR A 75 18.24 0.05 -1.60
N ARG A 76 18.93 -0.41 -0.54
CA ARG A 76 18.27 -0.98 0.65
C ARG A 76 17.38 0.03 1.38
N PHE A 77 17.73 1.31 1.31
CA PHE A 77 16.93 2.39 1.87
C PHE A 77 15.63 2.62 1.08
N LEU A 78 15.62 2.27 -0.21
CA LEU A 78 14.46 2.45 -1.09
C LEU A 78 13.30 1.51 -0.74
N VAL A 79 13.53 0.45 0.05
CA VAL A 79 12.48 -0.51 0.43
C VAL A 79 11.41 0.15 1.31
N LEU A 80 11.83 0.91 2.33
CA LEU A 80 10.91 1.67 3.18
C LEU A 80 10.31 2.86 2.43
N PHE A 81 11.10 3.50 1.57
CA PHE A 81 10.61 4.55 0.68
C PHE A 81 9.47 4.04 -0.21
N LEU A 82 9.58 2.84 -0.77
CA LEU A 82 8.54 2.25 -1.61
C LEU A 82 7.24 1.98 -0.82
N GLY A 83 7.34 1.67 0.47
CA GLY A 83 6.19 1.59 1.37
C GLY A 83 5.53 2.95 1.62
N ALA A 84 6.32 4.01 1.77
CA ALA A 84 5.81 5.37 1.85
C ALA A 84 5.14 5.79 0.53
N VAL A 85 5.75 5.48 -0.62
CA VAL A 85 5.18 5.73 -1.96
C VAL A 85 3.84 5.02 -2.14
N LYS A 86 3.72 3.75 -1.72
CA LYS A 86 2.43 3.04 -1.74
C LYS A 86 1.38 3.74 -0.88
N SER A 87 1.78 4.28 0.27
CA SER A 87 0.89 5.04 1.16
C SER A 87 0.45 6.38 0.55
N VAL A 88 1.32 7.03 -0.23
CA VAL A 88 0.98 8.22 -1.03
C VAL A 88 -0.05 7.89 -2.10
N PHE A 89 0.13 6.80 -2.85
CA PHE A 89 -0.86 6.35 -3.82
C PHE A 89 -2.22 6.05 -3.17
N PHE A 90 -2.21 5.41 -1.99
CA PHE A 90 -3.44 5.20 -1.22
C PHE A 90 -4.14 6.53 -0.87
N GLY A 91 -3.42 7.53 -0.37
CA GLY A 91 -3.99 8.84 -0.06
C GLY A 91 -4.51 9.61 -1.27
N LEU A 92 -3.77 9.53 -2.39
CA LEU A 92 -4.13 10.19 -3.63
C LEU A 92 -5.40 9.57 -4.25
N SER A 93 -5.46 8.24 -4.37
CA SER A 93 -6.67 7.54 -4.84
C SER A 93 -7.87 7.74 -3.90
N SER A 94 -7.64 7.81 -2.60
CA SER A 94 -8.70 8.10 -1.61
C SER A 94 -9.29 9.49 -1.80
N SER A 95 -8.44 10.49 -2.02
CA SER A 95 -8.88 11.86 -2.26
C SER A 95 -9.62 12.01 -3.58
N TYR A 96 -9.18 11.26 -4.61
CA TYR A 96 -9.90 11.18 -5.88
C TYR A 96 -11.29 10.60 -5.72
N LEU A 97 -11.45 9.44 -5.06
CA LEU A 97 -12.77 8.83 -4.83
C LEU A 97 -13.74 9.75 -4.08
N LEU A 98 -13.23 10.49 -3.09
CA LEU A 98 -14.04 11.44 -2.33
C LEU A 98 -14.41 12.67 -3.16
N SER A 99 -13.55 13.10 -4.09
CA SER A 99 -13.79 14.24 -4.96
C SER A 99 -14.65 13.90 -6.19
N SER A 100 -14.64 12.66 -6.67
CA SER A 100 -15.35 12.21 -7.87
C SER A 100 -16.85 11.98 -7.64
N GLY A 101 -17.35 12.24 -6.42
CA GLY A 101 -18.76 12.06 -6.08
C GLY A 101 -19.19 10.59 -5.92
N SER A 102 -18.23 9.67 -5.80
CA SER A 102 -18.50 8.27 -5.44
C SER A 102 -19.30 8.21 -4.14
N THR A 103 -20.14 7.19 -3.94
CA THR A 103 -20.89 7.14 -2.70
C THR A 103 -19.90 6.97 -1.54
N MET A 104 -20.10 7.71 -0.45
CA MET A 104 -19.23 7.64 0.73
C MET A 104 -19.15 6.21 1.30
N ILE A 105 -20.15 5.39 0.99
CA ILE A 105 -20.25 3.97 1.30
C ILE A 105 -19.19 3.18 0.51
N ASP A 106 -19.05 3.41 -0.80
CA ASP A 106 -18.05 2.75 -1.65
C ASP A 106 -16.63 2.98 -1.12
N TYR A 107 -16.37 4.21 -0.69
CA TYR A 107 -15.09 4.57 -0.09
C TYR A 107 -14.86 3.87 1.26
N THR A 108 -15.87 3.87 2.14
CA THR A 108 -15.71 3.43 3.54
C THR A 108 -15.77 1.91 3.70
N VAL A 109 -16.60 1.24 2.92
CA VAL A 109 -16.83 -0.22 3.01
C VAL A 109 -15.78 -0.99 2.21
N TRP A 110 -15.44 -0.49 1.02
CA TRP A 110 -14.52 -1.17 0.12
C TRP A 110 -13.13 -0.52 0.13
N TRP A 111 -12.99 0.72 -0.30
CA TRP A 111 -11.66 1.25 -0.59
C TRP A 111 -10.76 1.40 0.64
N PHE A 112 -11.22 2.14 1.65
CA PHE A 112 -10.43 2.53 2.80
C PHE A 112 -9.89 1.35 3.64
N PRO A 113 -10.73 0.41 4.15
CA PRO A 113 -10.27 -0.62 5.08
C PRO A 113 -9.29 -1.60 4.43
N PHE A 114 -9.56 -2.02 3.18
CA PHE A 114 -8.70 -2.96 2.49
C PHE A 114 -7.38 -2.32 2.06
N GLN A 115 -7.43 -1.08 1.58
CA GLN A 115 -6.21 -0.41 1.14
C GLN A 115 -5.33 -0.01 2.32
N LEU A 116 -5.92 0.39 3.46
CA LEU A 116 -5.20 0.62 4.71
C LEU A 116 -4.51 -0.67 5.18
N LEU A 117 -5.22 -1.79 5.22
CA LEU A 117 -4.67 -3.07 5.63
C LEU A 117 -3.58 -3.56 4.66
N SER A 118 -3.79 -3.42 3.35
CA SER A 118 -2.82 -3.78 2.31
C SER A 118 -1.53 -2.96 2.42
N CYS A 119 -1.64 -1.63 2.58
CA CYS A 119 -0.50 -0.75 2.83
C CYS A 119 0.22 -1.11 4.14
N PHE A 120 -0.52 -1.41 5.20
CA PHE A 120 0.07 -1.79 6.48
C PHE A 120 0.86 -3.11 6.38
N LEU A 121 0.28 -4.14 5.76
CA LEU A 121 0.96 -5.43 5.52
C LEU A 121 2.20 -5.26 4.64
N PHE A 122 2.12 -4.39 3.63
CA PHE A 122 3.25 -4.08 2.77
C PHE A 122 4.39 -3.37 3.52
N LEU A 123 4.06 -2.40 4.38
CA LEU A 123 5.05 -1.74 5.25
C LEU A 123 5.70 -2.74 6.21
N LEU A 124 4.91 -3.66 6.78
CA LEU A 124 5.43 -4.72 7.64
C LEU A 124 6.38 -5.64 6.86
N TYR A 125 6.04 -5.96 5.60
CA TYR A 125 6.91 -6.72 4.69
C TYR A 125 8.24 -5.99 4.44
N CYS A 126 8.19 -4.68 4.17
CA CYS A 126 9.37 -3.83 4.01
C CYS A 126 10.26 -3.81 5.27
N VAL A 127 9.68 -3.75 6.47
CA VAL A 127 10.42 -3.77 7.75
C VAL A 127 11.09 -5.12 8.01
N ILE A 128 10.42 -6.24 7.69
CA ILE A 128 11.01 -7.59 7.85
C ILE A 128 12.12 -7.82 6.80
N LEU A 129 11.95 -7.27 5.60
CA LEU A 129 12.98 -7.26 4.55
C LEU A 129 14.21 -6.45 4.98
N ARG A 130 14.02 -5.26 5.55
CA ARG A 130 15.09 -4.44 6.11
C ARG A 130 14.55 -3.63 7.31
N PRO A 131 14.97 -3.97 8.54
CA PRO A 131 14.57 -3.18 9.69
C PRO A 131 15.17 -1.77 9.58
N PRO A 132 14.43 -0.73 10.00
CA PRO A 132 14.94 0.64 10.00
C PRO A 132 16.22 0.74 10.84
N TYR A 133 17.07 1.73 10.54
CA TYR A 133 18.40 1.88 11.15
C TYR A 133 18.38 1.83 12.69
N PHE A 134 17.31 2.35 13.31
CA PHE A 134 17.08 2.36 14.76
C PHE A 134 16.76 0.97 15.36
N MET A 135 16.31 -0.01 14.57
CA MET A 135 15.95 -1.37 15.02
C MET A 135 16.99 -2.44 14.67
N ARG A 136 18.14 -2.01 14.14
CA ARG A 136 19.17 -2.92 13.61
C ARG A 136 19.83 -3.76 14.72
N LYS A 137 20.02 -3.20 15.92
CA LYS A 137 20.65 -3.91 17.06
C LYS A 137 19.81 -5.05 17.67
N THR A 138 18.48 -4.97 17.57
CA THR A 138 17.55 -5.97 18.16
C THR A 138 17.11 -7.04 17.18
N THR A 139 17.13 -6.76 15.87
CA THR A 139 16.57 -7.65 14.83
C THR A 139 17.59 -8.65 14.26
N ASP A 140 18.90 -8.40 14.45
CA ASP A 140 19.96 -9.22 13.86
C ASP A 140 20.08 -10.63 14.48
N LYS A 141 19.61 -10.81 15.72
CA LYS A 141 19.86 -12.05 16.49
C LYS A 141 18.99 -13.25 16.09
N LYS A 142 17.81 -13.04 15.47
CA LYS A 142 16.93 -14.11 14.91
C LYS A 142 15.99 -13.53 13.84
N ARG A 143 16.51 -13.35 12.61
CA ARG A 143 15.70 -12.88 11.47
C ARG A 143 14.73 -13.98 10.99
N ASN A 144 13.45 -13.83 11.31
CA ASN A 144 12.42 -14.80 10.92
C ASN A 144 12.03 -14.68 9.44
N ARG A 145 12.81 -15.30 8.55
CA ARG A 145 12.54 -15.32 7.09
C ARG A 145 11.22 -16.00 6.74
N ARG A 146 10.66 -16.84 7.63
CA ARG A 146 9.35 -17.49 7.42
C ARG A 146 8.19 -16.50 7.48
N ALA A 147 8.38 -15.31 8.06
CA ALA A 147 7.34 -14.28 8.11
C ALA A 147 7.09 -13.62 6.74
N LEU A 148 8.09 -13.60 5.83
CA LEU A 148 7.94 -12.99 4.50
C LEU A 148 6.85 -13.65 3.64
N PRO A 149 6.87 -14.98 3.41
CA PRO A 149 5.80 -15.62 2.64
C PRO A 149 4.44 -15.52 3.34
N VAL A 150 4.40 -15.53 4.68
CA VAL A 150 3.15 -15.35 5.44
C VAL A 150 2.52 -13.99 5.15
N LEU A 151 3.32 -12.91 5.09
CA LEU A 151 2.80 -11.58 4.77
C LEU A 151 2.30 -11.48 3.33
N ILE A 152 2.98 -12.12 2.38
CA ILE A 152 2.52 -12.17 0.98
C ILE A 152 1.18 -12.90 0.90
N VAL A 153 1.05 -14.07 1.55
CA VAL A 153 -0.21 -14.83 1.59
C VAL A 153 -1.32 -14.01 2.24
N LEU A 154 -1.04 -13.35 3.36
CA LEU A 154 -2.02 -12.51 4.05
C LEU A 154 -2.46 -11.32 3.18
N SER A 155 -1.53 -10.66 2.49
CA SER A 155 -1.85 -9.61 1.53
C SER A 155 -2.67 -10.13 0.35
N SER A 156 -2.40 -11.32 -0.15
CA SER A 156 -3.21 -11.96 -1.20
C SER A 156 -4.63 -12.28 -0.72
N ILE A 157 -4.79 -12.72 0.54
CA ILE A 157 -6.12 -12.95 1.14
C ILE A 157 -6.88 -11.62 1.25
N VAL A 158 -6.23 -10.56 1.73
CA VAL A 158 -6.83 -9.23 1.81
C VAL A 158 -7.29 -8.75 0.44
N LEU A 159 -6.45 -8.92 -0.59
CA LEU A 159 -6.79 -8.58 -1.98
C LEU A 159 -7.97 -9.43 -2.51
N ALA A 160 -8.01 -10.72 -2.20
CA ALA A 160 -9.12 -11.59 -2.61
C ALA A 160 -10.44 -11.18 -1.95
N VAL A 161 -10.42 -10.87 -0.65
CA VAL A 161 -11.60 -10.39 0.09
C VAL A 161 -12.06 -9.03 -0.45
N GLU A 162 -11.12 -8.12 -0.69
CA GLU A 162 -11.37 -6.80 -1.29
C GLU A 162 -12.07 -6.94 -2.66
N MET A 163 -11.58 -7.86 -3.50
CA MET A 163 -12.21 -8.20 -4.78
C MET A 163 -13.62 -8.79 -4.63
N ILE A 164 -13.81 -9.74 -3.72
CA ILE A 164 -15.12 -10.35 -3.49
C ILE A 164 -16.13 -9.27 -3.07
N ILE A 165 -15.74 -8.37 -2.17
CA ILE A 165 -16.60 -7.29 -1.70
C ILE A 165 -16.91 -6.29 -2.82
N TYR A 166 -15.91 -5.90 -3.61
CA TYR A 166 -16.12 -5.01 -4.74
C TYR A 166 -17.15 -5.55 -5.73
N TYR A 167 -17.03 -6.82 -6.13
CA TYR A 167 -17.94 -7.40 -7.13
C TYR A 167 -19.29 -7.87 -6.56
N SER A 168 -19.38 -8.11 -5.25
CA SER A 168 -20.62 -8.57 -4.62
C SER A 168 -21.49 -7.43 -4.08
N ILE A 169 -20.88 -6.35 -3.57
CA ILE A 169 -21.59 -5.24 -2.89
C ILE A 169 -21.74 -4.02 -3.80
N LEU A 170 -20.74 -3.71 -4.62
CA LEU A 170 -20.71 -2.51 -5.46
C LEU A 170 -21.21 -2.76 -6.89
N LYS A 171 -22.10 -3.75 -7.05
CA LYS A 171 -22.69 -4.12 -8.34
C LYS A 171 -23.87 -3.24 -8.71
#